data_AF-A0A8T4R3N1-F1
#
_entry.id   AF-A0A8T4R3N1-F1
#
_cell.length_a   1.000
_cell.length_b   1.000
_cell.length_c   1.000
_cell.angle_alpha   90.00
_cell.angle_beta   90.00
_cell.angle_gamma   90.00
#
_symmetry.space_group_name_H-M   'P 1'
#
loop_
_entity.id
_entity.type
_entity.pdbx_description
1 polymer ?
#
loop_
_entity_poly.entity_id
_entity_poly.type
_entity_poly.pdbx_seq_one_letter_code
_entity_poly.pdbx_strand_id
1 'polypeptide(L)'
;MNAEELKLKIKEIFGEDIIFNKEFGELAGLIKNIDDNLISWCIQIKEGKIQPISKSILGDKIVFIRKIGSSERCLIIKIKNDGVKEVHLGNHKYYNEITQRLGLKQSSNKY
;
A
#
# COMPACT_ATOMS: atom_id res chain seq x y z
N MET A 1 4.28 16.77 6.88
CA MET A 1 5.37 15.80 7.14
C MET A 1 6.17 15.67 5.86
N ASN A 2 7.45 15.33 5.93
CA ASN A 2 8.21 14.97 4.73
C ASN A 2 8.12 13.45 4.45
N ALA A 3 8.59 13.01 3.29
CA ALA A 3 8.47 11.62 2.89
C ALA A 3 9.25 10.64 3.78
N GLU A 4 10.38 11.06 4.35
CA GLU A 4 11.21 10.23 5.24
C GLU A 4 10.54 10.04 6.60
N GLU A 5 9.99 11.11 7.18
CA GLU A 5 9.16 11.06 8.40
C GLU A 5 7.94 10.14 8.20
N LEU A 6 7.31 10.20 7.03
CA LEU A 6 6.18 9.31 6.69
C LEU A 6 6.61 7.84 6.62
N LYS A 7 7.76 7.55 6.00
CA LYS A 7 8.34 6.18 5.98
C LYS A 7 8.62 5.69 7.39
N LEU A 8 9.21 6.53 8.24
CA LEU A 8 9.50 6.19 9.63
C LEU A 8 8.22 5.83 10.39
N LYS A 9 7.18 6.65 10.29
CA LYS A 9 5.89 6.32 10.94
C LYS A 9 5.27 5.03 10.41
N ILE A 10 5.37 4.76 9.11
CA ILE A 10 4.88 3.50 8.54
C ILE A 10 5.68 2.30 9.08
N LYS A 11 6.99 2.45 9.26
CA LYS A 11 7.84 1.45 9.92
C LYS A 11 7.49 1.26 11.39
N GLU A 12 7.18 2.32 12.14
CA GLU A 12 6.69 2.18 13.51
C GLU A 12 5.36 1.41 13.59
N ILE A 13 4.51 1.55 12.57
CA ILE A 13 3.24 0.82 12.50
C ILE A 13 3.48 -0.65 12.18
N PHE A 14 4.16 -0.99 11.10
CA PHE A 14 4.23 -2.39 10.66
C PHE A 14 5.52 -3.16 11.00
N GLY A 15 6.58 -2.47 11.43
CA GLY A 15 7.92 -3.01 11.67
C GLY A 15 8.99 -2.39 10.77
N GLU A 16 10.26 -2.62 11.08
CA GLU A 16 11.37 -1.97 10.35
C GLU A 16 11.68 -2.60 8.98
N ASP A 17 11.29 -3.86 8.77
CA ASP A 17 11.51 -4.65 7.55
C ASP A 17 10.50 -4.33 6.41
N ILE A 18 10.28 -3.03 6.17
CA ILE A 18 9.41 -2.54 5.10
C ILE A 18 10.23 -1.96 3.96
N ILE A 19 9.96 -2.44 2.76
CA ILE A 19 10.49 -1.94 1.51
C ILE A 19 9.52 -0.90 0.92
N PHE A 20 10.07 0.24 0.51
CA PHE A 20 9.34 1.28 -0.21
C PHE A 20 9.80 1.32 -1.67
N ASN A 21 8.89 1.59 -2.61
CA ASN A 21 9.28 1.77 -3.99
C ASN A 21 10.02 3.10 -4.21
N LYS A 22 10.77 3.17 -5.33
CA LYS A 22 11.52 4.36 -5.72
C LYS A 22 10.65 5.62 -5.83
N GLU A 23 9.41 5.48 -6.29
CA GLU A 23 8.47 6.60 -6.44
C GLU A 23 7.86 7.08 -5.12
N PHE A 24 8.06 6.36 -4.00
CA PHE A 24 7.45 6.70 -2.72
C PHE A 24 7.84 8.10 -2.26
N GLY A 25 9.14 8.42 -2.31
CA GLY A 25 9.66 9.70 -1.82
C GLY A 25 9.09 10.88 -2.60
N GLU A 26 9.09 10.77 -3.93
CA GLU A 26 8.57 11.79 -4.83
C GLU A 26 7.06 11.99 -4.66
N LEU A 27 6.27 10.91 -4.69
CA LEU A 27 4.82 11.00 -4.61
C LEU A 27 4.32 11.42 -3.23
N ALA A 28 4.98 10.98 -2.16
CA ALA A 28 4.64 11.41 -0.81
C ALA A 28 4.82 12.94 -0.64
N GLY A 29 5.81 13.53 -1.30
CA GLY A 29 6.03 14.99 -1.28
C GLY A 29 5.01 15.78 -2.10
N LEU A 30 4.36 15.16 -3.09
CA LEU A 30 3.44 15.83 -4.02
C LEU A 30 1.97 15.79 -3.56
N ILE A 31 1.59 14.78 -2.78
CA ILE A 31 0.18 14.55 -2.40
C ILE A 31 -0.15 15.35 -1.13
N LYS A 32 -1.01 16.35 -1.26
CA LYS A 32 -1.52 17.14 -0.12
C LYS A 32 -2.27 16.25 0.87
N ASN A 33 -1.98 16.41 2.16
CA ASN A 33 -2.64 15.68 3.27
C ASN A 33 -2.54 14.15 3.16
N ILE A 34 -1.49 13.63 2.52
CA ILE A 34 -1.24 12.19 2.47
C ILE A 34 -1.01 11.61 3.86
N ASP A 35 -0.35 12.39 4.73
CA ASP A 35 0.14 11.96 6.04
C ASP A 35 -0.96 11.34 6.91
N ASP A 36 -1.97 12.14 7.29
CA ASP A 36 -3.03 11.70 8.20
C ASP A 36 -3.87 10.57 7.60
N ASN A 37 -4.16 10.66 6.30
CA ASN A 37 -4.96 9.67 5.60
C ASN A 37 -4.25 8.32 5.47
N LEU A 38 -2.96 8.34 5.14
CA LEU A 38 -2.17 7.14 4.94
C LEU A 38 -1.83 6.49 6.29
N ILE A 39 -1.43 7.27 7.29
CA ILE A 39 -1.12 6.77 8.64
C ILE A 39 -2.36 6.12 9.25
N SER A 40 -3.52 6.78 9.22
CA SER A 40 -4.77 6.21 9.72
C SER A 40 -5.12 4.91 9.00
N TRP A 41 -4.89 4.84 7.68
CA TRP A 41 -5.12 3.61 6.93
C TRP A 41 -4.19 2.47 7.36
N CYS A 42 -2.90 2.77 7.54
CA CYS A 42 -1.91 1.80 7.97
C CYS A 42 -2.26 1.20 9.34
N ILE A 43 -2.70 2.03 10.28
CA ILE A 43 -3.19 1.59 11.60
C ILE A 43 -4.39 0.65 11.44
N GLN A 44 -5.39 1.03 10.65
CA GLN A 44 -6.58 0.20 10.42
C GLN A 44 -6.23 -1.15 9.75
N ILE A 45 -5.21 -1.19 8.89
CA ILE A 45 -4.70 -2.46 8.32
C ILE A 45 -4.04 -3.31 9.41
N LYS A 46 -3.19 -2.71 10.26
CA LYS A 46 -2.53 -3.41 11.37
C LYS A 46 -3.55 -4.02 12.33
N GLU A 47 -4.60 -3.27 12.64
CA GLU A 47 -5.71 -3.68 13.51
C GLU A 47 -6.68 -4.68 12.84
N GLY A 48 -6.50 -5.01 11.56
CA GLY A 48 -7.36 -5.93 10.84
C GLY A 48 -8.75 -5.38 10.49
N LYS A 49 -8.95 -4.05 10.57
CA LYS A 49 -10.22 -3.37 10.26
C LYS A 49 -10.45 -3.20 8.76
N ILE A 50 -9.38 -3.22 7.95
CA ILE A 50 -9.46 -3.14 6.49
C ILE A 50 -9.46 -4.54 5.89
N GLN A 51 -10.40 -4.81 5.00
CA GLN A 51 -10.38 -6.04 4.21
C GLN A 51 -9.42 -5.90 3.02
N PRO A 52 -8.60 -6.91 2.73
CA PRO A 52 -7.74 -6.88 1.55
C PRO A 52 -8.57 -7.01 0.27
N ILE A 53 -8.12 -6.36 -0.80
CA ILE A 53 -8.82 -6.41 -2.10
C ILE A 53 -8.71 -7.79 -2.73
N SER A 54 -7.61 -8.50 -2.48
CA SER A 54 -7.41 -9.84 -3.03
C SER A 54 -6.45 -10.67 -2.21
N LYS A 55 -6.70 -11.98 -2.21
CA LYS A 55 -5.71 -13.01 -1.91
C LYS A 55 -5.03 -13.34 -3.25
N SER A 56 -3.71 -13.18 -3.32
CA SER A 56 -2.97 -13.55 -4.52
C SER A 56 -3.23 -15.01 -4.88
N ILE A 57 -3.34 -15.31 -6.19
CA ILE A 57 -3.39 -16.69 -6.70
C ILE A 57 -2.09 -17.44 -6.33
N LEU A 58 -0.99 -16.71 -6.10
CA LEU A 58 0.31 -17.23 -5.64
C LEU A 58 0.36 -17.48 -4.11
N GLY A 59 -0.81 -17.65 -3.46
CA GLY A 59 -0.95 -18.33 -2.16
C GLY A 59 -0.83 -17.44 -0.91
N ASP A 60 0.24 -16.64 -0.83
CA ASP A 60 0.69 -16.14 0.47
C ASP A 60 0.68 -14.61 0.61
N LYS A 61 0.47 -13.90 -0.49
CA LYS A 61 0.40 -12.44 -0.51
C LYS A 61 -1.03 -11.93 -0.37
N ILE A 62 -1.22 -11.03 0.59
CA ILE A 62 -2.41 -10.25 0.84
C ILE A 62 -2.11 -8.83 0.41
N VAL A 63 -2.98 -8.25 -0.43
CA VAL A 63 -2.76 -6.91 -0.98
C VAL A 63 -3.88 -5.98 -0.56
N PHE A 64 -3.50 -4.84 0.00
CA PHE A 64 -4.38 -3.72 0.32
C PHE A 64 -4.09 -2.59 -0.64
N ILE A 65 -5.12 -1.99 -1.21
CA ILE A 65 -4.98 -0.87 -2.15
C ILE A 65 -5.94 0.22 -1.73
N ARG A 66 -5.46 1.47 -1.73
CA ARG A 66 -6.30 2.64 -1.49
C ARG A 66 -5.91 3.77 -2.43
N LYS A 67 -6.93 4.47 -2.95
CA LYS A 67 -6.75 5.75 -3.63
C LYS A 67 -6.41 6.82 -2.61
N ILE A 68 -5.30 7.52 -2.80
CA ILE A 68 -4.79 8.53 -1.87
C ILE A 68 -4.68 9.93 -2.50
N GLY A 69 -4.70 10.01 -3.83
CA GLY A 69 -4.73 11.26 -4.58
C GLY A 69 -5.72 11.18 -5.74
N SER A 70 -5.58 12.08 -6.71
CA SER A 70 -6.41 12.11 -7.92
C SER A 70 -6.19 10.86 -8.78
N SER A 71 -4.93 10.52 -9.01
CA SER A 71 -4.49 9.36 -9.80
C SER A 71 -3.60 8.40 -9.01
N GLU A 72 -3.20 8.80 -7.81
CA GLU A 72 -2.21 8.15 -6.98
C GLU A 72 -2.88 7.15 -6.04
N ARG A 73 -2.26 5.99 -5.91
CA ARG A 73 -2.71 4.87 -5.10
C ARG A 73 -1.56 4.40 -4.21
N CYS A 74 -1.93 3.97 -3.01
CA CYS A 74 -1.04 3.28 -2.11
C CYS A 74 -1.35 1.79 -2.10
N LEU A 75 -0.31 0.98 -2.18
CA LEU A 75 -0.35 -0.48 -2.07
C LEU A 75 0.41 -0.92 -0.83
N ILE A 76 -0.20 -1.81 -0.08
CA ILE A 76 0.46 -2.50 1.03
C ILE A 76 0.40 -4.00 0.75
N ILE A 77 1.57 -4.63 0.70
CA ILE A 77 1.72 -6.06 0.49
C ILE A 77 2.09 -6.70 1.82
N LYS A 78 1.20 -7.58 2.29
CA LYS A 78 1.35 -8.40 3.49
C LYS A 78 1.56 -9.85 3.11
N ILE A 79 2.51 -10.53 3.75
CA ILE A 79 2.65 -11.97 3.70
C ILE A 79 1.86 -12.56 4.87
N LYS A 80 1.01 -13.56 4.64
CA LYS A 80 0.06 -14.13 5.64
C LYS A 80 0.70 -14.43 7.00
N ASN A 81 1.98 -14.86 7.02
CA ASN A 81 2.69 -15.31 8.22
C ASN A 81 3.89 -14.44 8.62
N ASP A 82 4.19 -13.38 7.86
CA ASP A 82 5.44 -12.61 7.99
C ASP A 82 5.20 -11.09 8.03
N GLY A 83 3.93 -10.67 8.08
CA GLY A 83 3.55 -9.26 8.23
C GLY A 83 3.62 -8.45 6.94
N VAL A 84 3.55 -7.12 7.07
CA VAL A 84 3.67 -6.20 5.93
C VAL A 84 5.13 -6.09 5.55
N LYS A 85 5.43 -6.29 4.26
CA LYS A 85 6.79 -6.24 3.73
C LYS A 85 7.03 -5.11 2.75
N GLU A 86 5.99 -4.70 2.03
CA GLU A 86 6.15 -3.69 0.98
C GLU A 86 5.05 -2.66 1.03
N VAL A 87 5.44 -1.39 0.85
CA VAL A 87 4.53 -0.25 0.71
C VAL A 87 4.91 0.52 -0.54
N HIS A 88 3.99 0.63 -1.48
CA HIS A 88 4.23 1.31 -2.75
C HIS A 88 3.29 2.50 -2.91
N LEU A 89 3.82 3.61 -3.42
CA LEU A 89 3.02 4.68 -3.99
C LEU A 89 3.21 4.71 -5.50
N GLY A 90 2.11 4.78 -6.24
CA GLY A 90 2.19 4.85 -7.69
C GLY A 90 0.90 5.36 -8.32
N ASN A 91 0.96 5.67 -9.60
CA ASN A 91 -0.22 6.03 -10.36
C ASN A 91 -1.07 4.78 -10.70
N HIS A 92 -2.20 5.00 -11.35
CA HIS A 92 -3.10 3.92 -11.75
C HIS A 92 -2.48 2.88 -12.71
N LYS A 93 -1.49 3.27 -13.52
CA LYS A 93 -0.81 2.35 -14.46
C LYS A 93 0.15 1.42 -13.72
N TYR A 94 0.98 1.99 -12.85
CA TYR A 94 1.88 1.25 -11.97
C TYR A 94 1.12 0.21 -11.13
N TYR A 95 -0.08 0.57 -10.65
CA TYR A 95 -0.96 -0.35 -9.96
C TYR A 95 -1.40 -1.55 -10.82
N ASN A 96 -1.81 -1.31 -12.05
CA ASN A 96 -2.24 -2.38 -12.95
C ASN A 96 -1.09 -3.36 -13.23
N GLU A 97 0.13 -2.84 -13.38
CA GLU A 97 1.33 -3.67 -13.58
C GLU A 97 1.64 -4.52 -12.34
N ILE A 98 1.65 -3.92 -11.14
CA ILE A 98 1.90 -4.68 -9.90
C ILE A 98 0.82 -5.73 -9.65
N THR A 99 -0.45 -5.42 -9.87
CA THR A 99 -1.53 -6.38 -9.66
C THR A 99 -1.48 -7.56 -10.63
N GLN A 100 -1.14 -7.31 -11.89
CA GLN A 100 -0.87 -8.36 -12.88
C GLN A 100 0.33 -9.22 -12.45
N ARG A 101 1.45 -8.60 -12.06
CA ARG A 101 2.66 -9.30 -11.59
C ARG A 101 2.39 -10.16 -10.35
N LEU A 102 1.55 -9.69 -9.43
CA LEU A 102 1.17 -10.41 -8.22
C LEU A 102 0.10 -11.48 -8.45
N GLY A 103 -0.35 -11.67 -9.70
CA GLY A 103 -1.38 -12.64 -10.05
C GLY A 103 -2.71 -12.35 -9.35
N LEU A 104 -3.01 -11.07 -9.09
CA LEU A 104 -4.31 -10.68 -8.55
C LEU A 104 -5.29 -10.69 -9.71
N LYS A 105 -6.30 -11.57 -9.68
CA LYS A 105 -7.46 -11.41 -10.56
C LYS A 105 -8.04 -10.02 -10.26
N GLN A 106 -8.12 -9.17 -11.28
CA GLN A 106 -8.95 -7.97 -11.17
C GLN A 106 -10.35 -8.48 -10.86
N SER A 107 -10.78 -8.39 -9.59
CA SER A 107 -12.18 -8.53 -9.28
C SER A 107 -12.88 -7.44 -10.07
N SER A 108 -13.58 -7.84 -11.12
CA SER A 108 -14.53 -7.01 -11.85
C SER A 108 -15.71 -6.70 -10.93
N ASN A 109 -15.47 -6.03 -9.81
CA ASN A 109 -16.53 -5.35 -9.09
C ASN A 109 -16.73 -4.03 -9.82
N LYS A 110 -17.71 -4.08 -10.72
CA LYS A 110 -18.43 -2.93 -11.22
C LYS A 110 -18.75 -2.01 -10.03
N TYR A 111 -18.33 -0.75 -10.18
CA TYR A 111 -18.91 0.36 -9.43
C TYR A 111 -20.42 0.40 -9.62
#